data_AF-G2R001-F1
#
_entry.id   AF-G2R001-F1
#
_cell.length_a   1.000
_cell.length_b   1.000
_cell.length_c   1.000
_cell.angle_alpha   90.00
_cell.angle_beta   90.00
_cell.angle_gamma   90.00
#
_symmetry.space_group_name_H-M   'P 1'
#
loop_
_entity.id
_entity.type
_entity.pdbx_description
1 polymer ?
#
loop_
_entity_poly.entity_id
_entity_poly.type
_entity_poly.pdbx_seq_one_letter_code
_entity_poly.pdbx_strand_id
1 'polypeptide(L)'
;MELPPFLSSEPMQGDPSCTWASYLLPQLRRFPQDGKPIHFRKFLGHGVEGCVARVKFGEDQDTAFALKTREARLVAVLEKVQAQLQGASPEAVHVPVQRKSRRDCLRCLFAFSNEGRRIRPFDTLPAEQRTEVCASQTRIRRCFGWTVVRGEDVACLNRYISIDSRALRKGEATASYFDRGRQYIGIVYEYVPKAALEQEAVRRQLDFFHWTGFQRCQAVKQAN
;
A
#
# COMPACT_ATOMS: atom_id res chain seq x y z
N MET A 1 17.06 1.80 16.15
CA MET A 1 15.59 1.65 16.13
C MET A 1 15.30 0.18 15.90
N GLU A 2 14.54 -0.46 16.78
CA GLU A 2 14.02 -1.80 16.52
C GLU A 2 12.95 -1.71 15.42
N LEU A 3 13.04 -2.57 14.41
CA LEU A 3 12.09 -2.53 13.29
C LEU A 3 10.74 -3.08 13.73
N PRO A 4 9.62 -2.38 13.42
CA PRO A 4 8.30 -2.93 13.63
C PRO A 4 8.14 -4.28 12.92
N PRO A 5 7.32 -5.21 13.47
CA PRO A 5 7.22 -6.59 12.96
C PRO A 5 6.65 -6.69 11.54
N PHE A 6 6.13 -5.59 10.98
CA PHE A 6 5.58 -5.47 9.63
C PHE A 6 6.56 -4.83 8.63
N LEU A 7 7.82 -4.60 9.02
CA LEU A 7 8.91 -4.17 8.15
C LEU A 7 9.98 -5.25 8.11
N SER A 8 10.59 -5.45 6.94
CA SER A 8 11.76 -6.30 6.74
C SER A 8 12.96 -5.46 6.37
N SER A 9 14.14 -5.81 6.88
CA SER A 9 15.42 -5.20 6.50
C SER A 9 15.90 -5.60 5.10
N GLU A 10 15.29 -6.65 4.52
CA GLU A 10 15.59 -7.10 3.16
C GLU A 10 15.29 -5.99 2.14
N PRO A 11 16.18 -5.75 1.17
CA PRO A 11 15.92 -4.78 0.11
C PRO A 11 14.76 -5.24 -0.79
N MET A 12 13.93 -4.30 -1.24
CA MET A 12 12.86 -4.55 -2.21
C MET A 12 13.45 -4.74 -3.62
N GLN A 13 14.10 -5.88 -3.83
CA GLN A 13 14.70 -6.30 -5.10
C GLN A 13 14.25 -7.74 -5.41
N GLY A 14 13.88 -7.98 -6.67
CA GLY A 14 13.27 -9.26 -7.08
C GLY A 14 11.89 -9.50 -6.46
N ASP A 15 11.39 -10.72 -6.61
CA ASP A 15 10.05 -11.09 -6.15
C ASP A 15 10.00 -11.37 -4.64
N PRO A 16 8.93 -10.94 -3.94
CA PRO A 16 8.72 -11.29 -2.54
C PRO A 16 8.31 -12.75 -2.37
N SER A 17 8.52 -13.31 -1.17
CA SER A 17 7.87 -14.58 -0.80
C SER A 17 6.35 -14.43 -0.85
N CYS A 18 5.70 -15.38 -1.54
CA CYS A 18 4.26 -15.43 -1.76
C CYS A 18 3.60 -16.64 -1.07
N THR A 19 4.22 -17.22 -0.05
CA THR A 19 3.58 -18.25 0.78
C THR A 19 2.42 -17.66 1.58
N TRP A 20 1.42 -18.46 1.91
CA TRP A 20 0.27 -18.01 2.70
C TRP A 20 0.71 -17.44 4.07
N ALA A 21 1.73 -18.03 4.69
CA ALA A 21 2.33 -17.49 5.91
C ALA A 21 2.83 -16.03 5.73
N SER A 22 3.42 -15.73 4.58
CA SER A 22 3.88 -14.38 4.25
C SER A 22 2.73 -13.38 4.03
N TYR A 23 1.55 -13.84 3.64
CA TYR A 23 0.34 -13.00 3.56
C TYR A 23 -0.28 -12.73 4.94
N LEU A 24 -0.16 -13.68 5.88
CA LEU A 24 -0.66 -13.52 7.26
C LEU A 24 0.23 -12.61 8.11
N LEU A 25 1.54 -12.64 7.87
CA LEU A 25 2.54 -11.80 8.54
C LEU A 25 3.32 -10.98 7.49
N PRO A 26 2.66 -10.03 6.80
CA PRO A 26 3.27 -9.33 5.69
C PRO A 26 4.28 -8.31 6.20
N GLN A 27 5.50 -8.39 5.67
CA GLN A 27 6.58 -7.46 5.95
C GLN A 27 6.91 -6.66 4.71
N LEU A 28 6.86 -5.33 4.81
CA LEU A 28 7.25 -4.45 3.72
C LEU A 28 8.78 -4.46 3.63
N ARG A 29 9.33 -4.70 2.44
CA ARG A 29 10.79 -4.68 2.21
C ARG A 29 11.33 -3.25 2.14
N ARG A 30 12.61 -3.11 2.46
CA ARG A 30 13.32 -1.83 2.55
C ARG A 30 13.58 -1.24 1.17
N PHE A 31 13.40 0.06 1.04
CA PHE A 31 13.73 0.80 -0.17
C PHE A 31 15.23 0.69 -0.47
N PRO A 32 15.66 0.28 -1.69
CA PRO A 32 17.07 0.08 -1.99
C PRO A 32 17.96 1.33 -1.82
N GLN A 33 17.37 2.53 -1.80
CA GLN A 33 18.10 3.78 -1.59
C GLN A 33 17.88 4.36 -0.17
N ASP A 34 17.47 3.53 0.78
CA ASP A 34 17.37 3.91 2.20
C ASP A 34 18.70 4.50 2.72
N GLY A 35 18.60 5.54 3.55
CA GLY A 35 19.75 6.27 4.09
C GLY A 35 20.32 7.36 3.17
N LYS A 36 19.92 7.44 1.90
CA LYS A 36 20.30 8.58 1.04
C LYS A 36 19.60 9.88 1.49
N PRO A 37 20.22 11.05 1.24
CA PRO A 37 19.59 12.35 1.48
C PRO A 37 18.24 12.47 0.77
N ILE A 38 17.23 13.00 1.47
CA ILE A 38 15.89 13.20 0.93
C ILE A 38 15.71 14.67 0.55
N HIS A 39 15.50 14.94 -0.74
CA HIS A 39 15.27 16.28 -1.25
C HIS A 39 13.78 16.52 -1.51
N PHE A 40 13.14 17.30 -0.64
CA PHE A 40 11.73 17.67 -0.79
C PHE A 40 11.53 18.63 -1.96
N ARG A 41 10.58 18.30 -2.84
CA ARG A 41 10.25 19.13 -4.01
C ARG A 41 8.90 19.79 -3.87
N LYS A 42 7.87 19.04 -3.50
CA LYS A 42 6.50 19.57 -3.46
C LYS A 42 5.64 18.80 -2.46
N PHE A 43 4.91 19.53 -1.62
CA PHE A 43 3.83 18.94 -0.81
C PHE A 43 2.65 18.56 -1.72
N LEU A 44 2.15 17.33 -1.60
CA LEU A 44 1.06 16.80 -2.43
C LEU A 44 -0.26 16.70 -1.68
N GLY A 45 -0.21 16.57 -0.35
CA GLY A 45 -1.41 16.53 0.50
C GLY A 45 -1.10 15.93 1.87
N HIS A 46 -2.06 16.02 2.78
CA HIS A 46 -2.02 15.32 4.06
C HIS A 46 -3.37 14.68 4.34
N GLY A 47 -3.37 13.68 5.22
CA GLY A 47 -4.55 13.06 5.78
C GLY A 47 -4.30 12.70 7.24
N VAL A 48 -5.23 11.99 7.86
CA VAL A 48 -5.14 11.55 9.27
C VAL A 48 -3.86 10.73 9.52
N GLU A 49 -3.50 9.88 8.55
CA GLU A 49 -2.40 8.91 8.68
C GLU A 49 -1.03 9.44 8.18
N GLY A 50 -0.96 10.69 7.72
CA GLY A 50 0.32 11.23 7.27
C GLY A 50 0.29 12.32 6.24
N CYS A 51 1.50 12.65 5.77
CA CYS A 51 1.72 13.55 4.64
C CYS A 51 2.14 12.77 3.40
N VAL A 52 1.85 13.37 2.25
CA VAL A 52 2.34 12.93 0.95
C VAL A 52 3.15 14.06 0.33
N ALA A 53 4.39 13.76 -0.03
CA ALA A 53 5.28 14.72 -0.67
C ALA A 53 5.99 14.10 -1.87
N ARG A 54 6.23 14.92 -2.90
CA ARG A 54 7.15 14.63 -3.99
C ARG A 54 8.57 14.85 -3.50
N VAL A 55 9.38 13.80 -3.56
CA VAL A 55 10.77 13.79 -3.10
C VAL A 55 11.71 13.22 -4.16
N LYS A 56 13.01 13.47 -4.00
CA LYS A 56 14.10 12.77 -4.69
C LYS A 56 15.08 12.22 -3.65
N PHE A 57 15.81 11.16 -4.00
CA PHE A 57 16.79 10.53 -3.12
C PHE A 57 18.21 10.64 -3.70
N GLY A 58 19.15 11.15 -2.91
CA GLY A 58 20.52 11.41 -3.35
C GLY A 58 20.61 12.38 -4.52
N GLU A 59 21.63 12.20 -5.35
CA GLU A 59 21.94 13.06 -6.52
C GLU A 59 21.03 12.82 -7.74
N ASP A 60 20.15 11.80 -7.71
CA ASP A 60 19.23 11.53 -8.81
C ASP A 60 18.20 12.67 -8.92
N GLN A 61 18.42 13.54 -9.91
CA GLN A 61 17.54 14.66 -10.19
C GLN A 61 16.36 14.30 -11.09
N ASP A 62 16.30 13.12 -11.66
CA ASP A 62 15.27 12.81 -12.66
C ASP A 62 14.12 12.02 -12.05
N THR A 63 14.43 11.13 -11.10
CA THR A 63 13.41 10.29 -10.48
C THR A 63 12.74 10.97 -9.29
N ALA A 64 11.43 11.17 -9.40
CA ALA A 64 10.60 11.63 -8.29
C ALA A 64 9.80 10.49 -7.68
N PHE A 65 9.63 10.54 -6.36
CA PHE A 65 8.84 9.58 -5.59
C PHE A 65 7.76 10.29 -4.78
N ALA A 66 6.70 9.56 -4.43
CA ALA A 66 5.74 9.98 -3.42
C ALA A 66 6.06 9.29 -2.09
N LEU A 67 6.29 10.07 -1.03
CA LEU A 67 6.56 9.56 0.31
C LEU A 67 5.28 9.62 1.15
N LYS A 68 4.83 8.51 1.73
CA LYS A 68 3.65 8.44 2.62
C LYS A 68 3.98 7.71 3.91
N THR A 69 3.32 8.06 5.02
CA THR A 69 3.51 7.37 6.30
C THR A 69 2.32 6.44 6.62
N ARG A 70 2.56 5.39 7.42
CA ARG A 70 1.54 4.58 8.14
C ARG A 70 0.59 3.66 7.33
N GLU A 71 1.05 3.04 6.24
CA GLU A 71 0.28 1.99 5.51
C GLU A 71 1.05 0.69 5.23
N ALA A 72 2.20 0.49 5.88
CA ALA A 72 3.19 -0.51 5.48
C ALA A 72 2.63 -1.95 5.38
N ARG A 73 1.73 -2.34 6.30
CA ARG A 73 1.10 -3.67 6.27
C ARG A 73 0.26 -3.91 5.01
N LEU A 74 -0.55 -2.94 4.61
CA LEU A 74 -1.39 -3.05 3.42
C LEU A 74 -0.54 -3.14 2.16
N VAL A 75 0.52 -2.33 2.11
CA VAL A 75 1.44 -2.25 0.98
C VAL A 75 2.25 -3.54 0.83
N ALA A 76 2.67 -4.14 1.94
CA ALA A 76 3.36 -5.43 1.94
C ALA A 76 2.49 -6.57 1.38
N VAL A 77 1.17 -6.53 1.62
CA VAL A 77 0.24 -7.47 0.99
C VAL A 77 0.09 -7.19 -0.50
N LEU A 78 -0.07 -5.92 -0.89
CA LEU A 78 -0.19 -5.52 -2.30
C LEU A 78 1.02 -5.92 -3.13
N GLU A 79 2.22 -5.79 -2.58
CA GLU A 79 3.47 -6.22 -3.21
C GLU A 79 3.40 -7.70 -3.64
N LYS A 80 2.89 -8.57 -2.76
CA LYS A 80 2.78 -10.01 -3.01
C LYS A 80 1.71 -10.34 -4.05
N VAL A 81 0.55 -9.69 -3.95
CA VAL A 81 -0.52 -9.82 -4.94
C VAL A 81 -0.02 -9.40 -6.33
N GLN A 82 0.69 -8.28 -6.42
CA GLN A 82 1.26 -7.80 -7.68
C GLN A 82 2.31 -8.76 -8.23
N ALA A 83 3.23 -9.26 -7.40
CA ALA A 83 4.23 -10.23 -7.82
C ALA A 83 3.61 -11.50 -8.39
N GLN A 84 2.51 -11.98 -7.80
CA GLN A 84 1.82 -13.19 -8.27
C GLN A 84 1.06 -12.98 -9.57
N LEU A 85 0.56 -11.77 -9.80
CA LEU A 85 -0.10 -11.42 -11.05
C LEU A 85 0.88 -11.05 -12.18
N GLN A 86 2.11 -10.65 -11.84
CA GLN A 86 3.17 -10.32 -12.80
C GLN A 86 4.12 -11.50 -13.08
N GLY A 87 4.14 -12.51 -12.21
CA GLY A 87 4.99 -13.69 -12.33
C GLY A 87 4.64 -14.57 -13.54
N ALA A 88 5.54 -15.50 -13.86
CA ALA A 88 5.53 -16.30 -15.09
C ALA A 88 4.38 -17.33 -15.22
N SER A 89 3.42 -17.37 -14.30
CA SER A 89 2.34 -18.35 -14.36
C SER A 89 1.25 -17.87 -15.32
N PRO A 90 0.96 -18.60 -16.41
CA PRO A 90 0.03 -18.15 -17.45
C PRO A 90 -1.43 -18.21 -17.01
N GLU A 91 -1.74 -18.89 -15.89
CA GLU A 91 -3.11 -19.15 -15.49
C GLU A 91 -3.70 -17.97 -14.71
N ALA A 92 -4.90 -17.52 -15.06
CA ALA A 92 -5.59 -16.49 -14.30
C ALA A 92 -5.89 -16.93 -12.85
N VAL A 93 -5.90 -15.97 -11.93
CA VAL A 93 -6.43 -16.16 -10.56
C VAL A 93 -7.93 -15.94 -10.60
N HIS A 94 -8.71 -16.97 -10.32
CA HIS A 94 -10.16 -16.82 -10.15
C HIS A 94 -10.50 -16.42 -8.73
N VAL A 95 -11.48 -15.54 -8.58
CA VAL A 95 -12.10 -15.18 -7.30
C VAL A 95 -13.62 -15.08 -7.48
N PRO A 96 -14.42 -15.24 -6.41
CA PRO A 96 -15.86 -15.10 -6.51
C PRO A 96 -16.27 -13.66 -6.84
N VAL A 97 -17.28 -13.49 -7.70
CA VAL A 97 -17.86 -12.18 -8.05
C VAL A 97 -18.46 -11.50 -6.83
N GLN A 98 -19.07 -12.29 -5.93
CA GLN A 98 -19.68 -11.80 -4.69
C GLN A 98 -18.96 -12.36 -3.47
N ARG A 99 -18.68 -11.49 -2.50
CA ARG A 99 -18.09 -11.84 -1.20
C ARG A 99 -19.06 -11.42 -0.10
N LYS A 100 -19.36 -12.32 0.83
CA LYS A 100 -20.36 -12.10 1.88
C LYS A 100 -19.74 -11.93 3.25
N SER A 101 -18.49 -12.37 3.43
CA SER A 101 -17.83 -12.41 4.74
C SER A 101 -16.36 -12.04 4.69
N ARG A 102 -15.81 -11.69 5.86
CA ARG A 102 -14.36 -11.54 6.07
C ARG A 102 -13.59 -12.83 5.70
N ARG A 103 -14.21 -14.00 5.89
CA ARG A 103 -13.63 -15.28 5.49
C ARG A 103 -13.49 -15.37 3.98
N ASP A 104 -14.47 -14.88 3.22
CA ASP A 104 -14.38 -14.83 1.76
C ASP A 104 -13.24 -13.90 1.32
N CYS A 105 -13.10 -12.73 1.96
CA CYS A 105 -11.98 -11.83 1.72
C CYS A 105 -10.62 -12.52 1.93
N LEU A 106 -10.46 -13.27 3.02
CA LEU A 106 -9.25 -14.04 3.30
C LEU A 106 -9.03 -15.17 2.28
N ARG A 107 -10.09 -15.84 1.83
CA ARG A 107 -9.99 -16.88 0.79
C ARG A 107 -9.61 -16.29 -0.57
N CYS A 108 -10.13 -15.10 -0.91
CA CYS A 108 -9.69 -14.36 -2.09
C CYS A 108 -8.19 -14.07 -2.00
N LEU A 109 -7.72 -13.53 -0.87
CA LEU A 109 -6.31 -13.26 -0.67
C LEU A 109 -5.46 -14.54 -0.73
N PHE A 110 -5.94 -15.63 -0.13
CA PHE A 110 -5.31 -16.94 -0.20
C PHE A 110 -5.11 -17.43 -1.63
N ALA A 111 -6.05 -17.16 -2.55
CA ALA A 111 -5.92 -17.56 -3.96
C ALA A 111 -4.69 -16.97 -4.67
N PHE A 112 -4.12 -15.89 -4.14
CA PHE A 112 -2.87 -15.29 -4.63
C PHE A 112 -1.62 -15.85 -3.94
N SER A 113 -1.74 -16.72 -2.93
CA SER A 113 -0.57 -17.39 -2.34
C SER A 113 -0.11 -18.57 -3.19
N ASN A 114 1.14 -19.02 -3.01
CA ASN A 114 1.66 -20.22 -3.67
C ASN A 114 0.79 -21.46 -3.41
N GLU A 115 0.24 -21.57 -2.19
CA GLU A 115 -0.70 -22.61 -1.78
C GLU A 115 -2.04 -22.47 -2.51
N GLY A 116 -2.60 -21.27 -2.55
CA GLY A 116 -3.87 -21.02 -3.25
C GLY A 116 -3.78 -21.16 -4.75
N ARG A 117 -2.65 -20.78 -5.36
CA ARG A 117 -2.36 -21.00 -6.78
C ARG A 117 -2.29 -22.48 -7.14
N ARG A 118 -1.79 -23.34 -6.24
CA ARG A 118 -1.77 -24.80 -6.43
C ARG A 118 -3.15 -25.43 -6.29
N ILE A 119 -3.95 -24.99 -5.32
CA ILE A 119 -5.25 -25.60 -5.02
C ILE A 119 -6.39 -25.01 -5.87
N ARG A 120 -6.22 -23.78 -6.37
CA ARG A 120 -7.18 -23.04 -7.21
C ARG A 120 -8.60 -23.07 -6.62
N PRO A 121 -8.82 -22.49 -5.43
CA PRO A 121 -9.98 -22.73 -4.57
C PRO A 121 -11.34 -22.27 -5.14
N PHE A 122 -11.33 -21.61 -6.30
CA PHE A 122 -12.50 -21.01 -6.95
C PHE A 122 -12.69 -21.51 -8.39
N ASP A 123 -11.85 -22.42 -8.86
CA ASP A 123 -11.94 -22.95 -10.23
C ASP A 123 -13.12 -23.91 -10.43
N THR A 124 -13.71 -24.41 -9.35
CA THR A 124 -14.94 -25.20 -9.40
C THR A 124 -16.20 -24.34 -9.35
N LEU A 125 -16.07 -23.02 -9.14
CA LEU A 125 -17.22 -22.13 -9.20
C LEU A 125 -17.72 -22.02 -10.65
N PRO A 126 -19.04 -21.91 -10.86
CA PRO A 126 -19.62 -21.59 -12.15
C PRO A 126 -19.04 -20.30 -12.74
N ALA A 127 -18.95 -20.22 -14.06
CA ALA A 127 -18.32 -19.09 -14.77
C ALA A 127 -18.96 -17.74 -14.42
N GLU A 128 -20.28 -17.71 -14.22
CA GLU A 128 -21.05 -16.53 -13.84
C GLU A 128 -20.84 -16.10 -12.37
N GLN A 129 -20.22 -16.95 -11.55
CA GLN A 129 -19.96 -16.71 -10.13
C GLN A 129 -18.50 -16.40 -9.84
N ARG A 130 -17.61 -16.45 -10.84
CA ARG A 130 -16.19 -16.15 -10.71
C ARG A 130 -15.74 -15.10 -11.71
N THR A 131 -14.68 -14.39 -11.35
CA THR A 131 -13.99 -13.46 -12.24
C THR A 131 -12.50 -13.73 -12.17
N GLU A 132 -11.84 -13.46 -13.29
CA GLU A 132 -10.39 -13.48 -13.39
C GLU A 132 -9.82 -12.16 -12.88
N VAL A 133 -8.71 -12.24 -12.14
CA VAL A 133 -7.92 -11.07 -11.74
C VAL A 133 -6.60 -11.10 -12.50
N CYS A 134 -6.31 -10.03 -13.23
CA CYS A 134 -5.09 -9.90 -14.03
C CYS A 134 -4.34 -8.59 -13.71
N ALA A 135 -2.99 -8.63 -13.68
CA ALA A 135 -2.16 -7.44 -13.49
C ALA A 135 -2.34 -6.40 -14.61
N SER A 136 -2.59 -6.82 -15.84
CA SER A 136 -2.66 -5.93 -17.00
C SER A 136 -3.88 -5.01 -16.97
N GLN A 137 -4.93 -5.38 -16.24
CA GLN A 137 -6.20 -4.66 -16.22
C GLN A 137 -6.20 -3.45 -15.28
N THR A 138 -5.28 -3.38 -14.32
CA THR A 138 -5.27 -2.32 -13.30
C THR A 138 -3.87 -1.77 -13.04
N ARG A 139 -3.68 -0.48 -13.34
CA ARG A 139 -2.49 0.26 -12.92
C ARG A 139 -2.60 0.64 -11.44
N ILE A 140 -1.89 -0.09 -10.59
CA ILE A 140 -1.62 0.28 -9.18
C ILE A 140 -0.26 0.94 -9.10
N ARG A 141 -0.15 2.02 -8.31
CA ARG A 141 1.13 2.73 -8.11
C ARG A 141 2.19 1.78 -7.58
N ARG A 142 3.36 1.76 -8.22
CA ARG A 142 4.46 0.93 -7.75
C ARG A 142 4.94 1.41 -6.37
N CYS A 143 5.05 0.49 -5.43
CA CYS A 143 5.78 0.73 -4.18
C CYS A 143 7.24 0.30 -4.37
N PHE A 144 8.16 1.08 -3.82
CA PHE A 144 9.60 0.79 -3.84
C PHE A 144 10.14 0.38 -2.47
N GLY A 145 9.31 0.41 -1.42
CA GLY A 145 9.65 -0.06 -0.08
C GLY A 145 9.52 1.01 0.98
N TRP A 146 9.96 0.68 2.19
CA TRP A 146 10.03 1.63 3.30
C TRP A 146 11.43 2.23 3.46
N THR A 147 11.52 3.42 4.01
CA THR A 147 12.78 4.11 4.32
C THR A 147 12.66 4.85 5.66
N VAL A 148 13.79 5.04 6.33
CA VAL A 148 13.87 5.93 7.50
C VAL A 148 13.92 7.38 7.03
N VAL A 149 13.08 8.19 7.63
CA VAL A 149 12.97 9.62 7.36
C VAL A 149 13.31 10.36 8.65
N ARG A 150 14.31 11.23 8.62
CA ARG A 150 14.66 12.03 9.80
C ARG A 150 13.67 13.19 9.90
N GLY A 151 13.23 13.48 11.12
CA GLY A 151 12.33 14.58 11.41
C GLY A 151 12.85 15.92 10.88
N GLU A 152 14.17 16.14 10.94
CA GLU A 152 14.83 17.31 10.36
C GLU A 152 14.53 17.49 8.87
N ASP A 153 14.48 16.40 8.10
CA ASP A 153 14.25 16.44 6.66
C ASP A 153 12.76 16.78 6.36
N VAL A 154 11.82 16.33 7.20
CA VAL A 154 10.36 16.48 6.97
C VAL A 154 9.67 17.56 7.79
N ALA A 155 10.30 18.13 8.82
CA ALA A 155 9.68 19.13 9.68
C ALA A 155 9.22 20.37 8.91
N CYS A 156 9.83 20.66 7.75
CA CYS A 156 9.39 21.72 6.85
C CYS A 156 7.96 21.50 6.28
N LEU A 157 7.42 20.28 6.36
CA LEU A 157 6.06 19.94 5.94
C LEU A 157 5.01 20.34 6.97
N ASN A 158 5.40 20.53 8.24
CA ASN A 158 4.48 20.86 9.33
C ASN A 158 3.64 22.11 9.05
N ARG A 159 4.17 23.09 8.32
CA ARG A 159 3.44 24.30 7.90
C ARG A 159 2.25 24.05 6.98
N TYR A 160 2.21 22.88 6.32
CA TYR A 160 1.13 22.47 5.42
C TYR A 160 0.15 21.49 6.06
N ILE A 161 0.42 21.05 7.29
CA ILE A 161 -0.45 20.15 8.05
C ILE A 161 -1.46 21.01 8.79
N SER A 162 -2.71 21.00 8.33
CA SER A 162 -3.82 21.61 9.05
C SER A 162 -4.39 20.61 10.05
N ILE A 163 -4.56 21.06 11.30
CA ILE A 163 -5.26 20.29 12.33
C ILE A 163 -6.75 20.61 12.19
N ASP A 164 -7.58 19.59 12.03
CA ASP A 164 -9.01 19.78 12.26
C ASP A 164 -9.26 19.98 13.76
N SER A 165 -9.53 21.23 14.14
CA SER A 165 -9.81 21.62 15.52
C SER A 165 -11.02 20.88 16.11
N ARG A 166 -11.97 20.40 15.29
CA ARG A 166 -13.08 19.55 15.75
C ARG A 166 -12.60 18.14 16.09
N ALA A 167 -11.73 17.56 15.28
CA ALA A 167 -11.12 16.26 15.56
C ALA A 167 -10.24 16.31 16.82
N LEU A 168 -9.53 17.43 17.05
CA LEU A 168 -8.72 17.64 18.25
C LEU A 168 -9.57 17.65 19.52
N ARG A 169 -10.73 18.34 19.50
CA ARG A 169 -11.66 18.39 20.64
C ARG A 169 -12.26 17.02 20.99
N LYS A 170 -12.37 16.12 20.01
CA LYS A 170 -12.87 14.75 20.22
C LYS A 170 -11.79 13.75 20.64
N GLY A 171 -10.53 14.18 20.74
CA GLY A 171 -9.39 13.27 20.94
C GLY A 171 -9.12 12.36 19.72
N GLU A 172 -9.76 12.64 18.59
CA GLU A 172 -9.67 11.88 17.34
C GLU A 172 -8.54 12.40 16.43
N ALA A 173 -8.02 13.61 16.70
CA ALA A 173 -6.89 14.14 15.94
C ALA A 173 -5.56 13.62 16.49
N THR A 174 -4.96 12.67 15.79
CA THR A 174 -3.51 12.62 15.69
C THR A 174 -3.06 13.67 14.69
N ALA A 175 -2.75 14.88 15.16
CA ALA A 175 -1.97 15.80 14.35
C ALA A 175 -0.57 15.17 14.16
N SER A 176 -0.35 14.58 12.99
CA SER A 176 0.88 13.86 12.63
C SER A 176 2.03 14.82 12.31
N TYR A 177 2.36 15.73 13.24
CA TYR A 177 3.51 16.61 13.09
C TYR A 177 4.82 15.82 13.16
N PHE A 178 5.79 16.29 12.39
CA PHE A 178 7.15 15.77 12.42
C PHE A 178 7.98 16.57 13.42
N ASP A 179 8.39 15.91 14.50
CA ASP A 179 9.37 16.36 15.47
C ASP A 179 10.77 16.18 14.86
N ARG A 180 11.56 17.26 14.86
CA ARG A 180 12.91 17.27 14.29
C ARG A 180 13.83 16.22 14.92
N GLY A 181 13.69 15.95 16.22
CA GLY A 181 14.53 14.99 16.94
C GLY A 181 14.13 13.52 16.75
N ARG A 182 13.08 13.23 15.98
CA ARG A 182 12.56 11.86 15.80
C ARG A 182 12.86 11.31 14.42
N GLN A 183 12.81 10.00 14.33
CA GLN A 183 12.83 9.27 13.06
C GLN A 183 11.45 8.70 12.77
N TYR A 184 11.11 8.66 11.49
CA TYR A 184 9.81 8.24 10.97
C TYR A 184 10.01 7.17 9.90
N ILE A 185 8.99 6.33 9.71
CA ILE A 185 8.94 5.38 8.60
C ILE A 185 8.15 6.02 7.46
N GLY A 186 8.83 6.21 6.33
CA GLY A 186 8.23 6.61 5.07
C GLY A 186 8.10 5.41 4.12
N ILE A 187 7.06 5.42 3.30
CA ILE A 187 6.80 4.46 2.22
C ILE A 187 6.99 5.20 0.91
N VAL A 188 7.84 4.64 0.05
CA VAL A 188 8.26 5.25 -1.20
C VAL A 188 7.43 4.66 -2.34
N TYR A 189 6.74 5.53 -3.08
CA TYR A 189 5.92 5.15 -4.24
C TYR A 189 6.39 5.84 -5.52
N GLU A 190 5.99 5.28 -6.64
CA GLU A 190 5.97 5.95 -7.94
C GLU A 190 5.26 7.32 -7.83
N TYR A 191 5.94 8.37 -8.28
CA TYR A 191 5.30 9.66 -8.47
C TYR A 191 4.53 9.66 -9.78
N VAL A 192 3.20 9.81 -9.68
CA VAL A 192 2.32 9.99 -10.84
C VAL A 192 1.94 11.47 -10.94
N PRO A 193 2.29 12.18 -12.03
CA PRO A 193 1.87 13.55 -12.24
C PRO A 193 0.35 13.71 -12.20
N LYS A 194 -0.13 14.91 -11.86
CA LYS A 194 -1.55 15.22 -11.91
C LYS A 194 -2.04 15.09 -13.35
N ALA A 195 -3.04 14.24 -13.56
CA ALA A 195 -3.72 14.04 -14.82
C ALA A 195 -5.25 14.15 -14.61
N ALA A 196 -6.02 14.17 -15.70
CA ALA A 196 -7.47 14.10 -15.63
C ALA A 196 -7.90 12.79 -14.94
N LEU A 197 -8.96 12.87 -14.13
CA LEU A 197 -9.51 11.69 -13.48
C LEU A 197 -10.27 10.86 -14.51
N GLU A 198 -9.76 9.68 -14.82
CA GLU A 198 -10.47 8.70 -15.63
C GLU A 198 -11.32 7.82 -14.73
N GLN A 199 -12.64 8.04 -14.75
CA GLN A 199 -13.60 7.32 -13.89
C GLN A 199 -13.45 5.80 -14.01
N GLU A 200 -13.20 5.33 -15.23
CA GLU A 200 -13.02 3.91 -15.53
C GLU A 200 -11.74 3.35 -14.89
N ALA A 201 -10.64 4.10 -14.88
CA ALA A 201 -9.41 3.70 -14.20
C ALA A 201 -9.62 3.61 -12.68
N VAL A 202 -10.37 4.54 -12.10
CA VAL A 202 -10.73 4.51 -10.67
C VAL A 202 -11.57 3.27 -10.35
N ARG A 203 -12.57 2.98 -11.18
CA ARG A 203 -13.43 1.79 -11.01
C ARG A 203 -12.61 0.51 -11.05
N ARG A 204 -11.73 0.34 -12.03
CA ARG A 204 -10.83 -0.84 -12.12
C ARG A 204 -9.94 -0.99 -10.90
N GLN A 205 -9.43 0.11 -10.33
CA GLN A 205 -8.66 0.07 -9.08
C GLN A 205 -9.50 -0.41 -7.90
N LEU A 206 -10.73 0.09 -7.78
CA LEU A 206 -11.66 -0.34 -6.72
C LEU A 206 -12.02 -1.82 -6.86
N ASP A 207 -12.29 -2.27 -8.08
CA ASP A 207 -12.59 -3.67 -8.39
C ASP A 207 -11.39 -4.58 -8.09
N PHE A 208 -10.17 -4.14 -8.44
CA PHE A 208 -8.94 -4.84 -8.08
C PHE A 208 -8.80 -5.01 -6.55
N PHE A 209 -8.92 -3.93 -5.78
CA PHE A 209 -8.83 -4.02 -4.31
C PHE A 209 -9.94 -4.90 -3.75
N HIS A 210 -11.15 -4.80 -4.31
CA HIS A 210 -12.24 -5.69 -3.96
C HIS A 210 -11.84 -7.15 -4.19
N TRP A 211 -11.55 -7.55 -5.42
CA TRP A 211 -11.28 -8.94 -5.78
C TRP A 211 -10.04 -9.55 -5.11
N THR A 212 -9.07 -8.73 -4.74
CA THR A 212 -7.84 -9.18 -4.05
C THR A 212 -8.00 -9.35 -2.53
N GLY A 213 -9.23 -9.21 -2.00
CA GLY A 213 -9.50 -9.46 -0.59
C GLY A 213 -9.52 -8.22 0.30
N PHE A 214 -9.26 -7.03 -0.24
CA PHE A 214 -9.37 -5.79 0.54
C PHE A 214 -10.84 -5.44 0.75
N GLN A 215 -11.12 -4.86 1.91
CA GLN A 215 -12.43 -4.37 2.29
C GLN A 215 -12.29 -2.95 2.78
N ARG A 216 -13.21 -2.08 2.36
CA ARG A 216 -13.32 -0.74 2.91
C ARG A 216 -13.75 -0.87 4.37
N CYS A 217 -12.90 -0.47 5.30
CA CYS A 217 -13.34 -0.24 6.67
C CYS A 217 -14.35 0.90 6.63
N GLN A 218 -15.64 0.59 6.78
CA GLN A 218 -16.59 1.61 7.20
C GLN A 218 -16.25 1.92 8.66
N ALA A 219 -16.12 3.21 8.99
CA ALA A 219 -16.01 3.61 10.39
C ALA A 219 -17.19 2.99 11.13
N VAL A 220 -16.90 2.20 12.18
CA VAL A 220 -17.93 1.74 13.11
C VAL A 220 -18.58 3.00 13.62
N LYS A 221 -19.82 3.28 13.19
CA LYS A 221 -20.66 4.22 13.93
C LYS A 221 -20.81 3.57 15.29
N GLN A 222 -20.18 4.13 16.32
CA GLN A 222 -20.52 3.79 17.69
C GLN A 222 -22.03 3.97 17.79
N ALA A 223 -22.75 2.88 18.06
CA ALA A 223 -24.14 2.95 18.41
C ALA A 223 -24.21 3.75 19.71
N ASN A 224 -24.86 4.91 19.65
CA ASN A 224 -25.32 5.62 20.84
C ASN A 224 -26.41 4.80 21.52
#